data_AF-A0A947BU19-F1
#
_entry.id   AF-A0A947BU19-F1
#
_cell.length_a   1.000
_cell.length_b   1.000
_cell.length_c   1.000
_cell.angle_alpha   90.00
_cell.angle_beta   90.00
_cell.angle_gamma   90.00
#
_symmetry.space_group_name_H-M   'P 1'
#
loop_
_entity.id
_entity.type
_entity.pdbx_description
1 polymer ?
#
loop_
_entity_poly.entity_id
_entity_poly.type
_entity_poly.pdbx_seq_one_letter_code
_entity_poly.pdbx_strand_id
1 'polypeptide(L)'
;AQMPAPEPFVEAARKRVALGLLVGRIVDEQGIEADRAAVEKRLGELAGHFGEPEQIVRAYRQDARLMGQIEMAVVEDLVVDWLIDKAKIKDRKMSFQDVIGQDS
;
A
#
# COMPACT_ATOMS: atom_id res chain seq x y z
N ALA A 1 21.70 -0.81 24.37
CA ALA A 1 20.27 -0.70 24.73
C ALA A 1 19.67 -2.10 24.73
N GLN A 2 18.89 -2.46 25.75
CA GLN A 2 18.22 -3.77 25.82
C GLN A 2 16.95 -3.71 24.96
N MET A 3 16.74 -4.70 24.09
CA MET A 3 15.55 -4.77 23.25
C MET A 3 14.29 -4.89 24.13
N PRO A 4 13.21 -4.15 23.84
CA PRO A 4 11.96 -4.25 24.60
C PRO A 4 11.37 -5.67 24.46
N ALA A 5 10.61 -6.08 25.47
CA ALA A 5 9.94 -7.37 25.49
C ALA A 5 8.95 -7.48 24.31
N PRO A 6 8.83 -8.65 23.64
CA PRO A 6 8.10 -8.80 22.39
C PRO A 6 6.57 -8.73 22.53
N GLU A 7 6.02 -8.96 23.71
CA GLU A 7 4.58 -9.11 23.98
C GLU A 7 3.71 -7.96 23.45
N PRO A 8 4.10 -6.68 23.57
CA PRO A 8 3.32 -5.55 23.04
C PRO A 8 3.21 -5.53 21.52
N PHE A 9 4.11 -6.23 20.80
CA PHE A 9 4.19 -6.21 19.34
C PHE A 9 3.49 -7.39 18.68
N VAL A 10 3.16 -8.45 19.44
CA VAL A 10 2.65 -9.71 18.91
C VAL A 10 1.36 -9.53 18.13
N GLU A 11 0.38 -8.79 18.67
CA GLU A 11 -0.91 -8.60 18.00
C GLU A 11 -0.80 -7.81 16.69
N ALA A 12 0.00 -6.75 16.67
CA ALA A 12 0.26 -5.99 15.46
C ALA A 12 1.00 -6.85 14.40
N ALA A 13 1.98 -7.64 14.84
CA ALA A 13 2.71 -8.55 13.96
C ALA A 13 1.80 -9.62 13.37
N ARG A 14 0.93 -10.25 14.17
CA ARG A 14 -0.06 -11.23 13.70
C ARG A 14 -0.95 -10.64 12.62
N LYS A 15 -1.52 -9.45 12.85
CA LYS A 15 -2.36 -8.77 11.86
C LYS A 15 -1.61 -8.50 10.56
N ARG A 16 -0.38 -8.00 10.65
CA ARG A 16 0.46 -7.70 9.47
C ARG A 16 0.77 -8.96 8.65
N VAL A 17 1.15 -10.04 9.32
CA VAL A 17 1.46 -11.32 8.65
C VAL A 17 0.21 -11.91 8.00
N ALA A 18 -0.93 -11.93 8.71
CA ALA A 18 -2.18 -12.41 8.16
C ALA A 18 -2.61 -11.61 6.92
N LEU A 19 -2.51 -10.28 6.96
CA LEU A 19 -2.82 -9.44 5.81
C LEU A 19 -1.91 -9.74 4.61
N GLY A 20 -0.60 -9.86 4.84
CA GLY A 20 0.35 -10.19 3.76
C GLY A 20 0.05 -11.55 3.11
N LEU A 21 -0.33 -12.56 3.90
CA LEU A 21 -0.73 -13.86 3.37
C LEU A 21 -2.03 -13.79 2.55
N LEU A 22 -3.02 -13.01 3.00
CA LEU A 22 -4.28 -12.84 2.28
C LEU A 22 -4.08 -12.10 0.96
N VAL A 23 -3.34 -10.99 0.98
CA VAL A 23 -3.00 -10.22 -0.23
C VAL A 23 -2.25 -11.09 -1.21
N GLY A 24 -1.18 -11.77 -0.77
CA GLY A 24 -0.41 -12.68 -1.64
C GLY A 24 -1.28 -13.77 -2.26
N ARG A 25 -2.20 -14.35 -1.51
CA ARG A 25 -3.12 -15.36 -2.04
C ARG A 25 -4.05 -14.80 -3.13
N ILE A 26 -4.58 -13.59 -2.94
CA ILE A 26 -5.44 -12.94 -3.94
C ILE A 26 -4.65 -12.65 -5.21
N VAL A 27 -3.44 -12.11 -5.06
CA VAL A 27 -2.54 -11.83 -6.19
C VAL A 27 -2.31 -13.08 -7.03
N ASP A 28 -1.95 -14.19 -6.38
CA ASP A 28 -1.69 -15.46 -7.05
C ASP A 28 -2.95 -16.04 -7.73
N GLU A 29 -4.08 -16.06 -7.03
CA GLU A 29 -5.32 -16.67 -7.55
C GLU A 29 -5.96 -15.87 -8.68
N GLN A 30 -5.79 -14.55 -8.67
CA GLN A 30 -6.41 -13.64 -9.64
C GLN A 30 -5.45 -13.21 -10.75
N GLY A 31 -4.17 -13.60 -10.68
CA GLY A 31 -3.15 -13.21 -11.66
C GLY A 31 -2.94 -11.71 -11.72
N ILE A 32 -2.95 -11.05 -10.56
CA ILE A 32 -2.75 -9.59 -10.48
C ILE A 32 -1.25 -9.31 -10.65
N GLU A 33 -0.91 -8.57 -11.70
CA GLU A 33 0.46 -8.17 -11.97
C GLU A 33 0.50 -6.67 -12.22
N ALA A 34 1.55 -6.02 -11.69
CA ALA A 34 1.77 -4.61 -11.96
C ALA A 34 2.33 -4.43 -13.37
N ASP A 35 1.60 -3.71 -14.22
CA ASP A 35 2.13 -3.36 -15.54
C ASP A 35 3.19 -2.25 -15.43
N ARG A 36 4.10 -2.23 -16.39
CA ARG A 36 5.22 -1.27 -16.42
C ARG A 36 4.74 0.19 -16.43
N ALA A 37 3.64 0.51 -17.10
CA ALA A 37 3.15 1.88 -17.17
C ALA A 37 2.59 2.34 -15.82
N ALA A 38 1.90 1.46 -15.09
CA ALA A 38 1.41 1.72 -13.74
C ALA A 38 2.58 1.94 -12.75
N VAL A 39 3.64 1.11 -12.84
CA VAL A 39 4.85 1.28 -12.03
C VAL A 39 5.55 2.62 -12.31
N GLU A 40 5.71 3.00 -13.58
CA GLU A 40 6.32 4.28 -13.96
C GLU A 40 5.43 5.47 -13.54
N LYS A 41 4.10 5.36 -13.65
CA LYS A 41 3.16 6.37 -13.17
C LYS A 41 3.32 6.56 -11.67
N ARG A 42 3.34 5.48 -10.90
CA ARG A 42 3.50 5.50 -9.44
C ARG A 42 4.83 6.09 -9.02
N LEU A 43 5.91 5.76 -9.72
CA LEU A 43 7.23 6.36 -9.50
C LEU A 43 7.21 7.87 -9.76
N GLY A 44 6.55 8.31 -10.84
CA GLY A 44 6.40 9.72 -11.16
C GLY A 44 5.61 10.49 -10.09
N GLU A 45 4.49 9.92 -9.63
CA GLU A 45 3.70 10.48 -8.52
C GLU A 45 4.54 10.61 -7.24
N LEU A 46 5.26 9.56 -6.87
CA LEU A 46 6.13 9.58 -5.70
C LEU A 46 7.19 10.67 -5.82
N ALA A 47 7.89 10.72 -6.96
CA ALA A 47 8.95 11.70 -7.21
C ALA A 47 8.43 13.15 -7.22
N GLY A 48 7.20 13.38 -7.70
CA GLY A 48 6.57 14.69 -7.77
C GLY A 48 6.31 15.35 -6.41
N HIS A 49 6.34 14.59 -5.31
CA HIS A 49 6.24 15.13 -3.95
C HIS A 49 7.55 15.77 -3.45
N PHE A 50 8.66 15.59 -4.19
CA PHE A 50 9.98 16.10 -3.82
C PHE A 50 10.39 17.27 -4.72
N GLY A 51 11.30 18.12 -4.22
CA GLY A 51 11.78 19.29 -4.96
C GLY A 51 12.65 18.96 -6.18
N GLU A 52 13.18 17.74 -6.28
CA GLU A 52 14.10 17.31 -7.36
C GLU A 52 13.64 15.97 -7.96
N PRO A 53 12.48 15.93 -8.67
CA PRO A 53 11.84 14.69 -9.09
C PRO A 53 12.72 13.83 -10.00
N GLU A 54 13.52 14.42 -10.91
CA GLU A 54 14.35 13.60 -11.80
C GLU A 54 15.49 12.88 -11.06
N GLN A 55 16.00 13.46 -9.96
CA GLN A 55 17.00 12.80 -9.13
C GLN A 55 16.41 11.59 -8.41
N ILE A 56 15.18 11.73 -7.87
CA ILE A 56 14.46 10.65 -7.21
C ILE A 56 14.18 9.50 -8.19
N VAL A 57 13.65 9.81 -9.38
CA VAL A 57 13.39 8.80 -10.42
C VAL A 57 14.66 8.02 -10.77
N ARG A 58 15.79 8.72 -10.95
CA ARG A 58 17.08 8.06 -11.24
C ARG A 58 17.53 7.16 -10.10
N ALA A 59 17.45 7.63 -8.85
CA ALA A 59 17.84 6.85 -7.68
C ALA A 59 17.04 5.56 -7.54
N TYR A 60 15.71 5.62 -7.75
CA TYR A 60 14.85 4.43 -7.73
C TYR A 60 15.20 3.46 -8.86
N ARG A 61 15.32 3.95 -10.10
CA ARG A 61 15.64 3.09 -11.26
C ARG A 61 17.00 2.38 -11.16
N GLN A 62 17.93 2.92 -10.39
CA GLN A 62 19.25 2.33 -10.15
C GLN A 62 19.25 1.26 -9.04
N ASP A 63 18.23 1.22 -8.18
CA ASP A 63 18.09 0.23 -7.11
C ASP A 63 16.87 -0.67 -7.37
N ALA A 64 17.12 -1.91 -7.79
CA ALA A 64 16.08 -2.90 -8.05
C ALA A 64 15.19 -3.17 -6.82
N ARG A 65 15.72 -3.05 -5.60
CA ARG A 65 14.93 -3.21 -4.37
C ARG A 65 13.95 -2.05 -4.22
N LEU A 66 14.34 -0.83 -4.56
CA LEU A 66 13.45 0.32 -4.52
C LEU A 66 12.38 0.24 -5.61
N MET A 67 12.74 -0.20 -6.82
CA MET A 67 11.74 -0.46 -7.86
C MET A 67 10.75 -1.55 -7.45
N GLY A 68 11.21 -2.62 -6.81
CA GLY A 68 10.33 -3.66 -6.28
C GLY A 68 9.35 -3.13 -5.22
N GLN A 69 9.72 -2.11 -4.44
CA GLN A 69 8.79 -1.47 -3.51
C GLN A 69 7.69 -0.69 -4.23
N ILE A 70 8.01 -0.02 -5.35
CA ILE A 70 7.01 0.65 -6.19
C ILE A 70 6.06 -0.36 -6.81
N GLU A 71 6.62 -1.44 -7.35
CA GLU A 71 5.85 -2.54 -7.96
C GLU A 71 4.88 -3.16 -6.95
N MET A 72 5.35 -3.48 -5.74
CA MET A 72 4.50 -4.00 -4.67
C MET A 72 3.38 -3.03 -4.29
N ALA A 73 3.67 -1.73 -4.21
CA ALA A 73 2.64 -0.73 -3.93
C ALA A 73 1.56 -0.69 -5.02
N VAL A 74 1.93 -0.83 -6.30
CA VAL A 74 0.98 -0.93 -7.40
C VAL A 74 0.14 -2.21 -7.30
N VAL A 75 0.76 -3.35 -7.00
CA VAL A 75 0.02 -4.61 -6.78
C VAL A 75 -0.97 -4.49 -5.63
N GLU A 76 -0.58 -3.86 -4.52
CA GLU A 76 -1.48 -3.61 -3.38
C GLU A 76 -2.69 -2.75 -3.78
N ASP A 77 -2.47 -1.66 -4.53
CA ASP A 77 -3.55 -0.80 -5.03
C ASP A 77 -4.51 -1.60 -5.95
N LEU A 78 -3.99 -2.44 -6.85
CA LEU A 78 -4.79 -3.30 -7.72
C LEU A 78 -5.62 -4.34 -6.95
N VAL A 79 -5.08 -4.90 -5.87
CA VAL A 79 -5.81 -5.82 -4.99
C VAL A 79 -6.96 -5.08 -4.29
N VAL A 80 -6.75 -3.84 -3.86
CA VAL A 80 -7.81 -3.01 -3.26
C VAL A 80 -8.92 -2.74 -4.27
N ASP A 81 -8.58 -2.35 -5.50
CA ASP A 81 -9.56 -2.11 -6.55
C ASP A 81 -10.37 -3.39 -6.85
N TRP A 82 -9.70 -4.53 -6.98
CA TRP A 82 -10.35 -5.83 -7.15
C TRP A 82 -11.31 -6.16 -5.99
N LEU A 83 -10.91 -5.87 -4.74
CA LEU A 83 -11.75 -6.07 -3.57
C LEU A 83 -12.99 -5.16 -3.60
N ILE A 84 -12.83 -3.88 -3.95
CA ILE A 84 -13.94 -2.92 -4.04
C ILE A 84 -14.97 -3.38 -5.07
N ASP A 85 -14.51 -3.86 -6.23
CA ASP A 85 -15.38 -4.38 -7.30
C ASP A 85 -16.20 -5.62 -6.88
N LYS A 86 -15.73 -6.39 -5.89
CA LYS A 86 -16.43 -7.56 -5.35
C LYS A 86 -17.19 -7.27 -4.05
N ALA A 87 -16.87 -6.15 -3.38
CA ALA A 87 -17.43 -5.82 -2.10
C ALA A 87 -18.86 -5.29 -2.22
N LYS A 88 -19.67 -5.58 -1.20
CA LYS A 88 -21.00 -4.95 -1.07
C LYS A 88 -20.82 -3.58 -0.44
N ILE A 89 -20.76 -2.54 -1.27
CA ILE A 89 -20.64 -1.15 -0.83
C ILE A 89 -21.97 -0.67 -0.23
N LYS A 90 -21.89 -0.03 0.93
CA LYS A 90 -23.02 0.64 1.59
C LYS A 90 -22.64 2.07 1.89
N ASP A 91 -23.27 3.00 1.18
CA ASP A 91 -23.06 4.41 1.43
C ASP A 91 -23.76 4.82 2.73
N ARG A 92 -23.03 5.56 3.56
CA ARG A 92 -23.57 6.15 4.79
C ARG A 92 -23.36 7.66 4.75
N LYS A 93 -24.45 8.41 4.85
CA LYS A 93 -24.38 9.86 5.05
C LYS A 93 -23.79 10.13 6.43
N MET A 94 -22.72 10.91 6.48
CA MET A 94 -22.03 11.32 7.70
C MET A 94 -21.78 12.83 7.65
N SER A 95 -21.76 13.48 8.81
CA SER A 95 -21.38 14.89 8.91
C SER A 95 -19.85 15.03 8.78
N PHE A 96 -19.36 16.23 8.49
CA PHE A 96 -17.92 16.49 8.50
C PHE A 96 -17.30 16.21 9.88
N GLN A 97 -18.01 16.55 10.96
CA GLN A 97 -17.56 16.32 12.35
C GLN A 97 -17.40 14.82 12.64
N ASP A 98 -18.34 13.99 12.17
CA ASP A 98 -18.34 12.54 12.36
C ASP A 98 -17.14 11.88 11.65
N VAL A 99 -16.68 12.44 10.52
CA VAL A 99 -15.60 11.89 9.69
C VAL A 99 -14.22 12.20 10.27
N ILE A 100 -14.03 13.39 10.84
CA ILE A 100 -12.74 13.80 11.41
C ILE A 100 -12.54 13.31 12.86
N GLY A 101 -13.52 12.62 13.43
CA GLY A 101 -13.45 12.07 14.79
C GLY A 101 -13.45 13.14 15.88
N GLN A 102 -14.03 14.32 15.63
CA GLN A 102 -14.23 15.37 16.65
C GLN A 102 -15.58 15.21 17.36
N ASP A 103 -15.94 13.99 17.72
CA ASP A 103 -16.93 13.77 18.78
C ASP A 103 -16.15 13.63 20.10
N SER A 104 -16.51 14.49 21.06
CA SER A 104 -15.90 14.59 22.39
C SER A 104 -16.10 13.33 23.24
#